data_AF-A0A6M2EA83-F1
#
_entry.id   AF-A0A6M2EA83-F1
#
_cell.length_a   1.000
_cell.length_b   1.000
_cell.length_c   1.000
_cell.angle_alpha   90.00
_cell.angle_beta   90.00
_cell.angle_gamma   90.00
#
_symmetry.space_group_name_H-M   'P 1'
#
loop_
_entity.id
_entity.type
_entity.pdbx_description
1 polymer ?
#
loop_
_entity_poly.entity_id
_entity_poly.type
_entity_poly.pdbx_seq_one_letter_code
_entity_poly.pdbx_strand_id
1 'polypeptide(L)'
;MKGRLIPNGRLMVNCGGIEESDAINERNTKSVDNAWVENQTIKVLCEAFPGQLSWKRVPESEGANYLALTGPLPDLTSWSAMVPDHLSATVSKWRPCSPLP
;
A
#
# COMPACT_ATOMS: atom_id res chain seq x y z
N MET A 1 -5.65 6.86 -16.81
CA MET A 1 -4.39 7.34 -16.17
C MET A 1 -3.16 6.55 -16.61
N LYS A 2 -3.17 5.21 -16.57
CA LYS A 2 -2.03 4.36 -16.97
C LYS A 2 -1.40 4.73 -18.32
N GLY A 3 -2.19 4.90 -19.38
CA GLY A 3 -1.69 5.29 -20.71
C GLY A 3 -1.15 6.72 -20.84
N ARG A 4 -1.15 7.51 -19.75
CA ARG A 4 -0.57 8.87 -19.69
C ARG A 4 0.71 8.93 -18.85
N LEU A 5 1.11 7.83 -18.22
CA LEU A 5 2.40 7.76 -17.53
C LEU A 5 3.52 7.74 -18.58
N ILE A 6 4.55 8.55 -18.35
CA ILE A 6 5.79 8.44 -19.12
C ILE A 6 6.42 7.05 -18.90
N PRO A 7 7.31 6.58 -19.79
CA PRO A 7 8.05 5.35 -19.55
C PRO A 7 8.73 5.37 -18.17
N ASN A 8 8.53 4.30 -17.39
CA ASN A 8 8.99 4.17 -15.99
C ASN A 8 8.40 5.18 -14.99
N GLY A 9 7.43 5.99 -15.41
CA GLY A 9 6.67 6.86 -14.54
C GLY A 9 5.89 6.06 -13.50
N ARG A 10 5.74 6.62 -12.30
CA ARG A 10 5.04 5.99 -11.18
C ARG A 10 3.84 6.83 -10.77
N LEU A 11 2.83 6.14 -10.27
CA LEU A 11 1.66 6.73 -9.62
C LEU A 11 1.74 6.38 -8.13
N MET A 12 1.66 7.40 -7.28
CA MET A 12 1.46 7.24 -5.84
C MET A 12 0.12 7.84 -5.46
N VAL A 13 -0.70 7.08 -4.74
CA VAL A 13 -2.06 7.46 -4.37
C VAL A 13 -2.22 7.37 -2.86
N ASN A 14 -2.74 8.42 -2.24
CA ASN A 14 -3.28 8.35 -0.89
C ASN A 14 -4.69 7.76 -0.96
N CYS A 15 -4.88 6.61 -0.32
CA CYS A 15 -6.13 5.89 -0.24
C CYS A 15 -6.69 6.06 1.17
N GLY A 16 -7.95 6.48 1.28
CA GLY A 16 -8.61 6.64 2.59
C GLY A 16 -8.59 5.34 3.40
N GLY A 17 -8.68 5.48 4.72
CA GLY A 17 -8.86 4.34 5.63
C GLY A 17 -10.13 3.54 5.36
N ILE A 18 -10.27 2.39 6.03
CA ILE A 18 -11.48 1.56 6.02
C ILE A 18 -12.29 1.95 7.26
N GLU A 19 -13.58 2.25 7.12
CA GLU A 19 -14.43 2.60 8.27
C GLU A 19 -14.62 1.39 9.20
N GLU A 20 -14.60 1.62 10.52
CA GLU A 20 -14.78 0.56 11.52
C GLU A 20 -16.15 -0.13 11.44
N SER A 21 -17.16 0.53 10.88
CA SER A 21 -18.51 -0.01 10.63
C SER A 21 -18.50 -1.20 9.68
N ASP A 22 -17.57 -1.25 8.72
CA ASP A 22 -17.40 -2.38 7.80
C ASP A 22 -16.61 -3.53 8.46
N ALA A 23 -15.90 -3.26 9.57
CA ALA A 23 -15.06 -4.22 10.28
C ALA A 23 -15.78 -4.99 11.40
N ILE A 24 -17.06 -4.68 11.68
CA ILE A 24 -17.80 -5.30 12.80
C ILE A 24 -18.10 -6.80 12.56
N ASN A 25 -18.13 -7.26 11.30
CA ASN A 25 -18.40 -8.67 10.98
C ASN A 25 -17.16 -9.57 10.81
N GLU A 26 -15.95 -9.04 10.76
CA GLU A 26 -14.74 -9.83 10.46
C GLU A 26 -13.58 -9.55 11.43
N ARG A 27 -13.90 -9.13 12.66
CA ARG A 27 -12.94 -8.80 13.72
C ARG A 27 -12.18 -10.02 14.30
N ASN A 28 -12.09 -11.11 13.54
CA ASN A 28 -11.26 -12.26 13.85
C ASN A 28 -10.25 -12.48 12.72
N THR A 29 -8.98 -12.17 13.02
CA THR A 29 -7.80 -12.84 12.44
C THR A 29 -7.41 -12.57 10.97
N LYS A 30 -7.70 -11.40 10.39
CA LYS A 30 -7.03 -11.06 9.12
C LYS A 30 -5.64 -10.49 9.40
N SER A 31 -4.60 -11.20 8.92
CA SER A 31 -3.23 -10.71 8.92
C SER A 31 -3.21 -9.32 8.28
N VAL A 32 -2.43 -8.39 8.85
CA VAL A 32 -2.16 -7.07 8.27
C VAL A 32 -1.81 -7.19 6.78
N ASP A 33 -1.19 -8.29 6.38
CA ASP A 33 -0.80 -8.60 5.00
C ASP A 33 -1.96 -8.58 3.99
N ASN A 34 -3.20 -8.82 4.43
CA ASN A 34 -4.40 -8.86 3.58
C ASN A 34 -5.33 -7.66 3.78
N ALA A 35 -4.97 -6.70 4.65
CA ALA A 35 -5.83 -5.55 4.96
C ALA A 35 -6.13 -4.67 3.73
N TRP A 36 -5.27 -4.71 2.69
CA TRP A 36 -5.52 -4.00 1.44
C TRP A 36 -6.74 -4.52 0.67
N VAL A 37 -7.12 -5.78 0.89
CA VAL A 37 -8.28 -6.40 0.22
C VAL A 37 -9.57 -5.72 0.64
N GLU A 38 -9.62 -5.03 1.76
CA GLU A 38 -10.83 -4.30 2.19
C GLU A 38 -10.88 -2.88 1.61
N ASN A 39 -9.75 -2.35 1.12
CA ASN A 39 -9.69 -1.04 0.50
C ASN A 39 -10.02 -1.10 -1.00
N GLN A 40 -11.21 -0.60 -1.38
CA GLN A 40 -11.68 -0.64 -2.78
C GLN A 40 -10.78 0.14 -3.74
N THR A 41 -10.18 1.26 -3.31
CA THR A 41 -9.25 2.01 -4.15
C THR A 41 -8.00 1.19 -4.45
N ILE A 42 -7.43 0.52 -3.45
CA ILE A 42 -6.25 -0.33 -3.66
C ILE A 42 -6.61 -1.51 -4.55
N LYS A 43 -7.73 -2.20 -4.33
CA LYS A 43 -8.22 -3.29 -5.18
C LYS A 43 -8.24 -2.92 -6.67
N VAL A 44 -8.91 -1.82 -7.01
CA VAL A 44 -9.01 -1.34 -8.41
C VAL A 44 -7.63 -0.99 -8.98
N LEU A 45 -6.74 -0.42 -8.17
CA LEU A 45 -5.37 -0.13 -8.60
C LEU A 45 -4.57 -1.42 -8.84
N CYS A 46 -4.77 -2.48 -8.05
CA CYS A 46 -4.07 -3.76 -8.25
C CYS A 46 -4.50 -4.43 -9.55
N GLU A 47 -5.79 -4.38 -9.88
CA GLU A 47 -6.33 -4.89 -11.14
C GLU A 47 -5.82 -4.07 -12.34
N ALA A 48 -5.72 -2.74 -12.20
CA ALA A 48 -5.20 -1.85 -13.24
C ALA A 48 -3.68 -1.99 -13.47
N PHE A 49 -2.93 -2.38 -12.43
CA PHE A 49 -1.48 -2.57 -12.44
C PHE A 49 -1.06 -3.95 -11.90
N PRO A 50 -1.42 -5.05 -12.60
CA PRO A 50 -1.16 -6.41 -12.12
C PRO A 50 0.32 -6.67 -11.85
N GLY A 51 0.64 -7.16 -10.65
CA GLY A 51 2.01 -7.45 -10.22
C GLY A 51 2.92 -6.23 -10.07
N GLN A 52 2.36 -5.02 -10.21
CA GLN A 52 3.12 -3.76 -10.17
C GLN A 52 2.60 -2.79 -9.13
N LEU A 53 1.66 -3.18 -8.27
CA LEU A 53 1.21 -2.32 -7.17
C LEU A 53 1.80 -2.81 -5.85
N SER A 54 2.32 -1.88 -5.06
CA SER A 54 2.65 -2.08 -3.66
C SER A 54 1.86 -1.11 -2.80
N TRP A 55 1.62 -1.50 -1.55
CA TRP A 55 0.84 -0.70 -0.62
C TRP A 55 1.50 -0.67 0.77
N LYS A 56 1.15 0.35 1.57
CA LYS A 56 1.42 0.36 3.01
C LYS A 56 0.31 1.06 3.77
N ARG A 57 0.08 0.67 5.03
CA ARG A 57 -0.78 1.41 5.96
C ARG A 57 0.04 2.43 6.73
N VAL A 58 -0.46 3.65 6.80
CA VAL A 58 0.07 4.75 7.62
C VAL A 58 -0.35 4.53 9.08
N PRO A 59 0.49 4.84 10.08
CA PRO A 59 0.13 4.70 11.49
C PRO A 59 -1.19 5.40 11.86
N GLU A 60 -1.89 4.92 12.88
CA GLU A 60 -3.15 5.52 13.34
C GLU A 60 -2.95 6.96 13.84
N SER A 61 -1.82 7.22 14.50
CA SER A 61 -1.39 8.57 14.91
C SER A 61 -1.23 9.55 13.74
N GLU A 62 -1.16 9.04 12.51
CA GLU A 62 -0.95 9.80 11.27
C GLU A 62 -2.16 9.66 10.32
N GLY A 63 -3.34 9.28 10.85
CA GLY A 63 -4.61 9.30 10.13
C GLY A 63 -5.05 7.97 9.52
N ALA A 64 -4.33 6.87 9.78
CA ALA A 64 -4.73 5.50 9.41
C ALA A 64 -5.02 5.26 7.91
N ASN A 65 -4.55 6.14 7.03
CA ASN A 65 -4.70 6.01 5.58
C ASN A 65 -3.81 4.88 5.03
N TYR A 66 -4.03 4.57 3.76
CA TYR A 66 -3.20 3.65 2.99
C TYR A 66 -2.50 4.43 1.88
N LEU A 67 -1.30 4.00 1.51
CA LEU A 67 -0.63 4.49 0.31
C LEU A 67 -0.52 3.34 -0.68
N ALA A 68 -0.77 3.63 -1.95
CA ALA A 68 -0.53 2.73 -3.07
C ALA A 68 0.52 3.32 -4.00
N LEU A 69 1.46 2.50 -4.47
CA LEU A 69 2.56 2.91 -5.34
C LEU A 69 2.72 1.91 -6.48
N THR A 70 2.79 2.40 -7.72
CA THR A 70 3.04 1.56 -8.90
C THR A 70 4.53 1.37 -9.19
N GLY A 71 4.85 0.28 -9.87
CA GLY A 71 6.20 -0.09 -10.29
C GLY A 71 6.94 -0.95 -9.26
N PRO A 72 8.14 -1.44 -9.59
CA PRO A 72 8.93 -2.29 -8.71
C PRO A 72 9.40 -1.50 -7.47
N LEU A 73 9.28 -2.08 -6.28
CA LEU A 73 9.91 -1.50 -5.09
C LEU A 73 11.44 -1.56 -5.24
N PRO A 74 12.16 -0.52 -4.80
CA PRO A 74 13.60 -0.66 -4.60
C PRO A 74 13.87 -1.62 -3.44
N ASP A 75 15.13 -1.97 -3.22
CA ASP A 75 15.53 -2.67 -2.00
C ASP A 75 15.09 -1.86 -0.76
N LEU A 76 14.17 -2.43 0.01
CA LEU A 76 13.54 -1.71 1.13
C LEU A 76 14.54 -1.38 2.23
N THR A 77 15.56 -2.22 2.42
CA THR A 77 16.62 -2.01 3.43
C THR A 77 17.46 -0.79 3.06
N SER A 78 17.96 -0.76 1.82
CA SER A 78 18.74 0.37 1.29
C SER A 78 17.90 1.64 1.28
N TRP A 79 16.63 1.56 0.85
CA TRP A 79 15.75 2.72 0.86
C TRP A 79 15.49 3.25 2.28
N SER A 80 15.26 2.36 3.25
CA SER A 80 15.09 2.72 4.66
C SER A 80 16.30 3.46 5.22
N ALA A 81 17.52 3.07 4.82
CA ALA A 81 18.76 3.72 5.26
C ALA A 81 19.02 5.09 4.58
N MET A 82 18.38 5.38 3.45
CA MET A 82 18.57 6.62 2.69
C MET A 82 17.58 7.74 3.04
N VAL A 83 16.53 7.44 3.79
CA VAL A 83 15.52 8.42 4.21
C VAL A 83 15.75 8.85 5.66
N PRO A 84 15.26 10.03 6.08
CA PRO A 84 15.31 10.45 7.47
C PRO A 84 14.70 9.42 8.44
N ASP A 85 15.20 9.37 9.68
CA ASP A 85 14.82 8.38 10.71
C ASP A 85 13.30 8.26 10.89
N HIS A 86 12.60 9.39 10.89
CA HIS A 86 11.13 9.42 11.06
C HIS A 86 10.36 8.75 9.91
N LEU A 87 10.96 8.61 8.72
CA LEU A 87 10.38 7.90 7.59
C LEU A 87 10.87 6.45 7.48
N SER A 88 12.10 6.19 7.96
CA SER A 88 12.81 4.91 7.82
C SER A 88 11.94 3.73 8.26
N ALA A 89 11.39 3.78 9.47
CA ALA A 89 10.56 2.71 10.03
C ALA A 89 9.30 2.38 9.21
N THR A 90 8.84 3.28 8.35
CA THR A 90 7.65 3.06 7.50
C THR A 90 7.99 2.56 6.10
N VAL A 91 9.26 2.61 5.68
CA VAL A 91 9.71 2.11 4.37
C VAL A 91 9.65 0.58 4.32
N SER A 92 10.06 -0.10 5.39
CA SER A 92 10.00 -1.57 5.49
C SER A 92 8.56 -2.13 5.50
N LYS A 93 7.55 -1.28 5.63
CA LYS A 93 6.13 -1.67 5.67
C LYS A 93 5.46 -1.77 4.29
N TRP A 94 6.16 -1.40 3.21
CA TRP A 94 5.65 -1.59 1.85
C TRP A 94 5.54 -3.07 1.52
N ARG A 95 4.39 -3.48 0.96
CA ARG A 95 4.07 -4.86 0.61
C ARG A 95 3.48 -4.94 -0.80
N PRO A 96 3.76 -5.99 -1.58
CA PRO A 96 3.13 -6.16 -2.87
C PRO A 96 1.62 -6.40 -2.72
N CYS A 97 0.86 -5.91 -3.69
CA CYS A 97 -0.54 -6.28 -3.85
C CYS A 97 -0.64 -7.58 -4.64
N SER A 98 -0.39 -8.69 -3.95
CA SER A 98 -0.50 -10.03 -4.48
C SER A 98 -1.17 -10.89 -3.41
N PRO A 99 -2.13 -11.76 -3.77
CA PRO A 99 -2.41 -12.92 -2.93
C PRO A 99 -1.08 -13.64 -2.72
N LEU A 100 -0.71 -13.92 -1.48
CA LEU A 100 0.35 -14.91 -1.24
C LEU A 100 -0.06 -16.20 -1.97
N PRO A 101 0.85 -16.87 -2.69
CA PRO A 101 0.55 -18.17 -3.28
C PRO A 101 0.15 -19.20 -2.22
#